data_AF-A0A537FNU6-F1
#
_entry.id   AF-A0A537FNU6-F1
#
_cell.length_a   1.000
_cell.length_b   1.000
_cell.length_c   1.000
_cell.angle_alpha   90.00
_cell.angle_beta   90.00
_cell.angle_gamma   90.00
#
_symmetry.space_group_name_H-M   'P 1'
#
loop_
_entity.id
_entity.type
_entity.pdbx_description
1 polymer ?
#
loop_
_entity_poly.entity_id
_entity_poly.type
_entity_poly.pdbx_seq_one_letter_code
_entity_poly.pdbx_strand_id
1 'polypeptide(L)'
;DSAKWKWEVQVINDPKTVNAFCMAGGKMAIYSGMWEKLKATDDEVAQVMGHEIGHALANHTQERMSIAYSTSIGTQLAAIALGARDQTAVLMQQAAVVAIQLPNSRESESEADQIGIELAARAGYDPAAAVSLWDKMGKLGGGAPPEFLSTHPAPEHRKETLQALGARMQPLYLAAKSAKPGDAPSFLSSKEAVNERVVTRPGEPTREEFAARVANEPTTMSFLAEPFEKFKRGETVFDCRAQCAFSYSRRTPDWKKLHGRKQWRDLAVAVLQVGYLGDLSYFMLAEAARGLGL
;
A
#
# COMPACT_ATOMS: atom_id res chain seq x y z
N ASP A 1 8.38 7.57 -0.32
CA ASP A 1 9.22 6.39 -0.03
C ASP A 1 9.16 5.28 -1.07
N SER A 2 7.99 4.98 -1.65
CA SER A 2 7.84 3.94 -2.69
C SER A 2 8.73 4.10 -3.93
N ALA A 3 9.11 5.33 -4.28
CA ALA A 3 10.08 5.60 -5.36
C ALA A 3 11.50 5.04 -5.10
N LYS A 4 11.84 4.72 -3.85
CA LYS A 4 13.13 4.11 -3.46
C LYS A 4 13.01 2.59 -3.24
N TRP A 5 11.82 2.03 -3.39
CA TRP A 5 11.60 0.60 -3.22
C TRP A 5 12.24 -0.18 -4.37
N LYS A 6 12.71 -1.38 -4.05
CA LYS A 6 13.25 -2.33 -5.05
C LYS A 6 12.11 -3.21 -5.54
N TRP A 7 11.30 -2.64 -6.42
CA TRP A 7 10.16 -3.31 -7.03
C TRP A 7 10.57 -4.61 -7.72
N GLU A 8 9.84 -5.67 -7.42
CA GLU A 8 10.05 -7.00 -7.96
C GLU A 8 8.70 -7.70 -7.99
N VAL A 9 8.32 -8.20 -9.16
CA VAL A 9 7.08 -8.94 -9.37
C VAL A 9 7.47 -10.37 -9.69
N GLN A 10 6.99 -11.33 -8.89
CA GLN A 10 7.20 -12.75 -9.11
C GLN A 10 5.91 -13.41 -9.58
N VAL A 11 6.00 -14.25 -10.60
CA VAL A 11 4.87 -15.09 -11.02
C VAL A 11 4.98 -16.43 -10.32
N ILE A 12 4.01 -16.74 -9.46
CA ILE A 12 3.91 -18.04 -8.80
C ILE A 12 3.18 -18.98 -9.75
N ASN A 13 3.87 -20.04 -10.17
CA ASN A 13 3.28 -21.07 -11.04
C ASN A 13 2.33 -21.97 -10.24
N ASP A 14 1.09 -21.50 -10.08
CA ASP A 14 -0.04 -22.24 -9.54
C ASP A 14 -1.30 -21.85 -10.32
N PRO A 15 -1.67 -22.64 -11.35
CA PRO A 15 -2.76 -22.31 -12.26
C PRO A 15 -4.14 -22.46 -11.61
N LYS A 16 -4.24 -23.05 -10.41
CA LYS A 16 -5.51 -23.27 -9.70
C LYS A 16 -5.88 -22.09 -8.80
N THR A 17 -4.90 -21.28 -8.42
CA THR A 17 -5.04 -20.19 -7.47
C THR A 17 -5.15 -18.85 -8.18
N VAL A 18 -6.25 -18.14 -7.92
CA VAL A 18 -6.48 -16.77 -8.39
C VAL A 18 -6.17 -15.86 -7.22
N ASN A 19 -4.98 -15.28 -7.21
CA ASN A 19 -4.53 -14.39 -6.16
C ASN A 19 -3.34 -13.52 -6.60
N ALA A 20 -3.08 -12.46 -5.84
CA ALA A 20 -1.89 -11.62 -5.91
C ALA A 20 -1.66 -10.98 -4.53
N PHE A 21 -0.44 -10.50 -4.26
CA PHE A 21 -0.19 -9.66 -3.09
C PHE A 21 0.97 -8.70 -3.33
N CYS A 22 0.99 -7.57 -2.61
CA CYS A 22 2.13 -6.68 -2.51
C CYS A 22 2.51 -6.37 -1.06
N MET A 23 3.81 -6.45 -0.77
CA MET A 23 4.38 -6.02 0.50
C MET A 23 5.08 -4.67 0.37
N ALA A 24 5.18 -3.95 1.49
CA ALA A 24 6.01 -2.77 1.58
C ALA A 24 7.45 -3.09 1.15
N GLY A 25 8.09 -2.18 0.42
CA GLY A 25 9.38 -2.44 -0.21
C GLY A 25 9.29 -2.96 -1.65
N GLY A 26 8.08 -3.10 -2.18
CA GLY A 26 7.82 -3.39 -3.60
C GLY A 26 7.93 -4.86 -3.97
N LYS A 27 7.77 -5.77 -3.01
CA LYS A 27 7.80 -7.22 -3.26
C LYS A 27 6.39 -7.69 -3.57
N MET A 28 6.16 -8.07 -4.81
CA MET A 28 4.88 -8.50 -5.33
C MET A 28 4.92 -9.93 -5.81
N ALA A 29 3.80 -10.62 -5.68
CA ALA A 29 3.58 -11.88 -6.36
C ALA A 29 2.19 -11.93 -6.99
N ILE A 30 2.09 -12.62 -8.11
CA ILE A 30 0.83 -12.90 -8.82
C ILE A 30 0.80 -14.38 -9.20
N TYR A 31 -0.35 -15.03 -9.03
CA TYR A 31 -0.48 -16.46 -9.28
C TYR A 31 -0.91 -16.70 -10.74
N SER A 32 -0.36 -17.74 -11.38
CA SER A 32 -0.65 -18.05 -12.79
C SER A 32 -2.13 -18.37 -13.06
N GLY A 33 -2.91 -18.73 -12.03
CA GLY A 33 -4.36 -18.89 -12.13
C GLY A 33 -5.12 -17.62 -12.54
N MET A 34 -4.51 -16.43 -12.43
CA MET A 34 -5.05 -15.20 -13.04
C MET A 34 -5.27 -15.36 -14.55
N TRP A 35 -4.32 -15.97 -15.26
CA TRP A 35 -4.46 -16.24 -16.69
C TRP A 35 -5.11 -17.61 -16.96
N GLU A 36 -4.74 -18.63 -16.19
CA GLU A 36 -5.17 -20.00 -16.51
C GLU A 36 -6.60 -20.31 -16.07
N LYS A 37 -7.03 -19.80 -14.91
CA LYS A 37 -8.35 -20.07 -14.33
C LYS A 37 -9.33 -18.92 -14.55
N LEU A 38 -8.91 -17.68 -14.23
CA LEU A 38 -9.77 -16.51 -14.34
C LEU A 38 -9.87 -15.99 -15.80
N LYS A 39 -8.91 -16.35 -16.66
CA LYS A 39 -8.79 -15.82 -18.03
C LYS A 39 -8.78 -14.28 -18.02
N ALA A 40 -7.94 -13.71 -17.15
CA ALA A 40 -7.80 -12.27 -17.01
C ALA A 40 -7.14 -11.66 -18.26
N THR A 41 -7.65 -10.50 -18.69
CA THR A 41 -6.99 -9.65 -19.69
C THR A 41 -5.87 -8.83 -19.06
N ASP A 42 -5.04 -8.19 -19.87
CA ASP A 42 -3.98 -7.30 -19.36
C ASP A 42 -4.55 -6.14 -18.54
N ASP A 43 -5.68 -5.56 -18.98
CA ASP A 43 -6.38 -4.52 -18.20
C ASP A 43 -6.85 -5.05 -16.85
N GLU A 44 -7.42 -6.26 -16.79
CA GLU A 44 -7.88 -6.88 -15.54
C GLU A 44 -6.71 -7.26 -14.61
N VAL A 45 -5.59 -7.73 -15.16
CA VAL A 45 -4.36 -7.97 -14.40
C VAL A 45 -3.81 -6.65 -13.84
N ALA A 46 -3.85 -5.57 -14.62
CA ALA A 46 -3.42 -4.25 -14.16
C ALA A 46 -4.29 -3.74 -13.00
N GLN A 47 -5.59 -4.03 -12.99
CA GLN A 47 -6.45 -3.69 -11.85
C GLN A 47 -6.06 -4.44 -10.58
N VAL A 48 -5.81 -5.76 -10.65
CA VAL A 48 -5.33 -6.55 -9.49
C VAL A 48 -3.98 -6.02 -9.01
N MET A 49 -3.03 -5.80 -9.93
CA MET A 49 -1.70 -5.31 -9.58
C MET A 49 -1.76 -3.91 -8.97
N GLY A 50 -2.58 -3.02 -9.53
CA GLY A 50 -2.82 -1.67 -9.02
C GLY A 50 -3.41 -1.71 -7.61
N HIS A 51 -4.41 -2.57 -7.37
CA HIS A 51 -5.02 -2.79 -6.05
C HIS A 51 -3.98 -3.20 -5.00
N GLU A 52 -3.15 -4.18 -5.33
CA GLU A 52 -2.09 -4.64 -4.43
C GLU A 52 -1.04 -3.55 -4.14
N ILE A 53 -0.64 -2.81 -5.18
CA ILE A 53 0.23 -1.64 -5.00
C ILE A 53 -0.45 -0.63 -4.07
N GLY A 54 -1.76 -0.40 -4.21
CA GLY A 54 -2.57 0.44 -3.32
C GLY A 54 -2.44 0.02 -1.86
N HIS A 55 -2.62 -1.27 -1.55
CA HIS A 55 -2.40 -1.79 -0.20
C HIS A 55 -0.99 -1.53 0.34
N ALA A 56 0.04 -1.71 -0.49
CA ALA A 56 1.41 -1.49 -0.07
C ALA A 56 1.70 0.01 0.17
N LEU A 57 1.22 0.89 -0.70
CA LEU A 57 1.40 2.34 -0.59
C LEU A 57 0.68 2.92 0.64
N ALA A 58 -0.50 2.40 0.97
CA ALA A 58 -1.27 2.77 2.16
C ALA A 58 -0.80 2.05 3.45
N ASN A 59 0.23 1.20 3.38
CA ASN A 59 0.79 0.42 4.48
C ASN A 59 -0.15 -0.62 5.11
N HIS A 60 -1.21 -1.05 4.42
CA HIS A 60 -2.14 -2.09 4.89
C HIS A 60 -1.45 -3.43 5.17
N THR A 61 -0.42 -3.79 4.40
CA THR A 61 0.35 -5.01 4.64
C THR A 61 1.19 -4.94 5.93
N GLN A 62 1.65 -3.74 6.34
CA GLN A 62 2.33 -3.57 7.63
C GLN A 62 1.35 -3.67 8.79
N GLU A 63 0.11 -3.18 8.62
CA GLU A 63 -0.96 -3.35 9.60
C GLU A 63 -1.28 -4.82 9.82
N ARG A 64 -1.52 -5.58 8.74
CA ARG A 64 -1.75 -7.04 8.81
C ARG A 64 -0.58 -7.79 9.43
N MET A 65 0.65 -7.39 9.14
CA MET A 65 1.84 -7.98 9.75
C MET A 65 1.92 -7.66 11.25
N SER A 66 1.53 -6.47 11.68
CA SER A 66 1.42 -6.13 13.11
C SER A 66 0.35 -6.97 13.81
N ILE A 67 -0.79 -7.21 13.15
CA ILE A 67 -1.85 -8.08 13.67
C ILE A 67 -1.31 -9.52 13.78
N ALA A 68 -0.80 -10.11 12.69
CA ALA A 68 -0.25 -11.47 12.67
C ALA A 68 0.86 -11.66 13.73
N TYR A 69 1.74 -10.67 13.87
CA TYR A 69 2.78 -10.69 14.89
C TYR A 69 2.18 -10.68 16.30
N SER A 70 1.16 -9.85 16.56
CA SER A 70 0.48 -9.82 17.86
C SER A 70 -0.19 -11.17 18.20
N THR A 71 -0.80 -11.84 17.22
CA THR A 71 -1.39 -13.18 17.40
C THR A 71 -0.30 -14.23 17.65
N SER A 72 0.86 -14.10 17.00
CA SER A 72 2.01 -15.00 17.16
C SER A 72 2.79 -14.81 18.48
N ILE A 73 2.67 -13.65 19.15
CA ILE A 73 3.23 -13.47 20.50
C ILE A 73 2.47 -14.33 21.52
N GLY A 74 1.16 -14.53 21.34
CA GLY A 74 0.38 -15.46 22.15
C GLY A 74 0.93 -16.89 22.09
N THR A 75 1.39 -17.33 20.92
CA THR A 75 2.04 -18.64 20.74
C THR A 75 3.48 -18.65 21.23
N GLN A 76 4.18 -17.50 21.19
CA GLN A 76 5.52 -17.36 21.76
C GLN A 76 5.54 -17.50 23.29
N LEU A 77 4.54 -16.96 24.01
CA LEU A 77 4.41 -17.18 25.46
C LEU A 77 4.22 -18.66 25.79
N ALA A 78 3.46 -19.39 24.97
CA ALA A 78 3.32 -20.84 25.09
C ALA A 78 4.63 -21.58 24.74
N ALA A 79 5.35 -21.18 23.70
CA ALA A 79 6.61 -21.79 23.27
C ALA A 79 7.78 -21.53 24.25
N ILE A 80 7.83 -20.34 24.87
CA ILE A 80 8.77 -19.99 25.94
C ILE A 80 8.45 -20.81 27.19
N ALA A 81 7.17 -20.98 27.55
CA ALA A 81 6.75 -21.88 28.62
C ALA A 81 7.14 -23.35 28.35
N LEU A 82 7.29 -23.73 27.08
CA LEU A 82 7.75 -25.04 26.63
C LEU A 82 9.27 -25.13 26.38
N GLY A 83 10.04 -24.08 26.69
CA GLY A 83 11.51 -24.11 26.70
C GLY A 83 12.22 -23.81 25.36
N ALA A 84 11.53 -23.31 24.34
CA ALA A 84 12.17 -22.94 23.08
C ALA A 84 12.95 -21.61 23.20
N ARG A 85 14.26 -21.62 22.90
CA ARG A 85 15.07 -20.41 22.75
C ARG A 85 15.49 -20.22 21.29
N ASP A 86 15.33 -18.98 20.83
CA ASP A 86 15.84 -18.39 19.58
C ASP A 86 15.18 -18.80 18.25
N GLN A 87 13.86 -18.61 18.14
CA GLN A 87 13.08 -18.83 16.89
C GLN A 87 12.60 -17.53 16.21
N THR A 88 13.18 -16.38 16.54
CA THR A 88 12.66 -15.07 16.12
C THR A 88 12.57 -14.92 14.58
N ALA A 89 13.56 -15.42 13.83
CA ALA A 89 13.55 -15.36 12.37
C ALA A 89 12.47 -16.27 11.74
N VAL A 90 12.29 -17.48 12.29
CA VAL A 90 11.25 -18.43 11.85
C VAL A 90 9.86 -17.88 12.16
N LEU A 91 9.69 -17.25 13.32
CA LEU A 91 8.43 -16.62 13.73
C LEU A 91 8.08 -15.44 12.82
N MET A 92 9.06 -14.62 12.42
CA MET A 92 8.85 -13.52 11.48
C MET A 92 8.42 -14.01 10.09
N GLN A 93 9.00 -15.11 9.60
CA GLN A 93 8.55 -15.74 8.35
C GLN A 93 7.13 -16.28 8.47
N GLN A 94 6.80 -16.97 9.57
CA GLN A 94 5.45 -17.48 9.80
C GLN A 94 4.42 -16.34 9.91
N ALA A 95 4.75 -15.27 10.63
CA ALA A 95 3.90 -14.10 10.74
C ALA A 95 3.68 -13.41 9.38
N ALA A 96 4.69 -13.36 8.51
CA ALA A 96 4.53 -12.83 7.16
C ALA A 96 3.58 -13.69 6.30
N VAL A 97 3.69 -15.02 6.36
CA VAL A 97 2.77 -15.93 5.66
C VAL A 97 1.34 -15.75 6.16
N VAL A 98 1.15 -15.69 7.48
CA VAL A 98 -0.16 -15.44 8.09
C VAL A 98 -0.70 -14.08 7.68
N ALA A 99 0.13 -13.03 7.68
CA ALA A 99 -0.30 -11.68 7.34
C ALA A 99 -0.85 -11.55 5.91
N ILE A 100 -0.28 -12.28 4.95
CA ILE A 100 -0.76 -12.31 3.56
C ILE A 100 -2.10 -13.05 3.45
N GLN A 101 -2.36 -14.00 4.34
CA GLN A 101 -3.61 -14.76 4.41
C GLN A 101 -4.70 -14.06 5.23
N LEU A 102 -4.35 -13.04 6.03
CA LEU A 102 -5.32 -12.29 6.80
C LEU A 102 -6.15 -11.37 5.89
N PRO A 103 -7.47 -11.30 6.11
CA PRO A 103 -8.33 -10.40 5.36
C PRO A 103 -8.00 -8.94 5.69
N ASN A 104 -8.07 -8.06 4.68
CA ASN A 104 -8.04 -6.62 4.90
C ASN A 104 -9.34 -6.10 5.52
N SER A 105 -9.29 -4.89 6.10
CA SER A 105 -10.50 -4.17 6.50
C SER A 105 -11.25 -3.61 5.28
N ARG A 106 -12.55 -3.32 5.43
CA ARG A 106 -13.37 -2.74 4.34
C ARG A 106 -12.87 -1.36 3.92
N GLU A 107 -12.36 -0.59 4.89
CA GLU A 107 -11.75 0.71 4.69
C GLU A 107 -10.46 0.58 3.86
N SER A 108 -9.61 -0.39 4.20
CA SER A 108 -8.38 -0.66 3.46
C SER A 108 -8.63 -1.12 2.03
N GLU A 109 -9.67 -1.93 1.80
CA GLU A 109 -10.11 -2.34 0.45
C GLU A 109 -10.62 -1.14 -0.35
N SER A 110 -11.38 -0.24 0.27
CA SER A 110 -11.92 0.95 -0.40
C SER A 110 -10.81 1.94 -0.79
N GLU A 111 -9.80 2.11 0.07
CA GLU A 111 -8.63 2.94 -0.24
C GLU A 111 -7.76 2.29 -1.32
N ALA A 112 -7.54 0.97 -1.26
CA ALA A 112 -6.80 0.24 -2.28
C ALA A 112 -7.49 0.26 -3.65
N ASP A 113 -8.82 0.13 -3.71
CA ASP A 113 -9.61 0.24 -4.95
C ASP A 113 -9.40 1.63 -5.61
N GLN A 114 -9.43 2.71 -4.81
CA GLN A 114 -9.25 4.08 -5.31
C GLN A 114 -7.84 4.29 -5.88
N ILE A 115 -6.81 3.92 -5.11
CA ILE A 115 -5.42 4.08 -5.52
C ILE A 115 -5.12 3.20 -6.73
N GLY A 116 -5.56 1.94 -6.69
CA GLY A 116 -5.25 0.95 -7.71
C GLY A 116 -5.81 1.29 -9.08
N ILE A 117 -7.09 1.68 -9.15
CA ILE A 117 -7.73 2.07 -10.41
C ILE A 117 -7.06 3.31 -11.01
N GLU A 118 -6.71 4.29 -10.17
CA GLU A 118 -5.98 5.47 -10.64
C GLU A 118 -4.61 5.11 -11.21
N LEU A 119 -3.85 4.25 -10.52
CA LEU A 119 -2.54 3.79 -10.99
C LEU A 119 -2.66 3.03 -12.32
N ALA A 120 -3.63 2.12 -12.44
CA ALA A 120 -3.87 1.37 -13.67
C ALA A 120 -4.25 2.30 -14.83
N ALA A 121 -5.14 3.26 -14.59
CA ALA A 121 -5.54 4.26 -15.59
C ALA A 121 -4.35 5.10 -16.08
N ARG A 122 -3.53 5.61 -15.15
CA ARG A 122 -2.32 6.39 -15.48
C ARG A 122 -1.27 5.55 -16.22
N ALA A 123 -1.23 4.24 -15.98
CA ALA A 123 -0.38 3.31 -16.70
C ALA A 123 -0.93 2.90 -18.08
N GLY A 124 -2.11 3.42 -18.48
CA GLY A 124 -2.71 3.17 -19.80
C GLY A 124 -3.60 1.94 -19.89
N TYR A 125 -4.03 1.39 -18.74
CA TYR A 125 -4.96 0.28 -18.66
C TYR A 125 -6.39 0.75 -18.39
N ASP A 126 -7.38 0.08 -18.98
CA ASP A 126 -8.79 0.49 -18.92
C ASP A 126 -9.33 0.40 -17.47
N PRO A 127 -9.76 1.51 -16.85
CA PRO A 127 -10.28 1.51 -15.49
C PRO A 127 -11.65 0.82 -15.38
N ALA A 128 -12.40 0.65 -16.48
CA ALA A 128 -13.63 -0.12 -16.48
C ALA A 128 -13.40 -1.64 -16.28
N ALA A 129 -12.17 -2.11 -16.53
CA ALA A 129 -11.81 -3.52 -16.34
C ALA A 129 -11.95 -3.99 -14.89
N ALA A 130 -11.96 -3.07 -13.91
CA ALA A 130 -12.13 -3.42 -12.50
C ALA A 130 -13.49 -4.09 -12.23
N VAL A 131 -14.54 -3.62 -12.93
CA VAL A 131 -15.90 -4.17 -12.83
C VAL A 131 -15.97 -5.55 -13.49
N SER A 132 -15.34 -5.72 -14.65
CA SER A 132 -15.26 -7.01 -15.34
C SER A 132 -14.52 -8.05 -14.51
N LEU A 133 -13.37 -7.66 -13.94
CA LEU A 133 -12.58 -8.47 -13.04
C LEU A 133 -13.41 -8.93 -11.84
N TRP A 134 -14.10 -8.00 -11.18
CA TRP A 134 -14.98 -8.30 -10.03
C TRP A 134 -16.05 -9.33 -10.39
N ASP A 135 -16.75 -9.13 -11.51
CA ASP A 135 -17.77 -10.05 -11.99
C ASP A 135 -17.20 -11.44 -12.34
N LYS A 136 -16.00 -11.49 -12.94
CA LYS A 136 -15.33 -12.78 -13.24
C LYS A 136 -14.96 -13.53 -11.97
N MET A 137 -14.40 -12.85 -10.97
CA MET A 137 -14.04 -13.48 -9.70
C MET A 137 -15.28 -14.03 -8.96
N GLY A 138 -16.40 -13.29 -8.97
CA GLY A 138 -17.66 -13.73 -8.37
C GLY A 138 -18.24 -15.00 -9.03
N LYS A 139 -18.02 -15.19 -10.33
CA LYS A 139 -18.52 -16.35 -11.09
C LYS A 139 -17.74 -17.64 -10.85
N LEU A 140 -16.52 -17.58 -10.29
CA LEU A 140 -15.73 -18.77 -9.96
C LEU A 140 -16.27 -19.57 -8.74
N GLY A 141 -17.27 -19.04 -8.03
CA GLY A 141 -17.81 -19.56 -6.77
C GLY A 141 -18.72 -20.79 -6.91
N GLY A 142 -18.15 -21.95 -7.24
CA GLY A 142 -18.84 -23.25 -7.26
C GLY A 142 -18.70 -24.10 -5.98
N GLY A 143 -18.21 -23.53 -4.87
CA GLY A 143 -18.05 -24.23 -3.58
C GLY A 143 -17.27 -23.46 -2.51
N ALA A 144 -16.36 -22.56 -2.91
CA ALA A 144 -15.70 -21.57 -2.06
C ALA A 144 -15.31 -20.35 -2.93
N PRO A 145 -15.29 -19.13 -2.36
CA PRO A 145 -14.80 -17.95 -3.09
C PRO A 145 -13.31 -18.14 -3.47
N PRO A 146 -12.84 -17.53 -4.58
CA PRO A 146 -11.41 -17.46 -4.89
C PRO A 146 -10.58 -16.93 -3.71
N GLU A 147 -9.33 -17.40 -3.59
CA GLU A 147 -8.41 -16.98 -2.51
C GLU A 147 -8.27 -15.46 -2.40
N PHE A 148 -8.27 -14.77 -3.54
CA PHE A 148 -8.31 -13.30 -3.59
C PHE A 148 -9.54 -12.74 -2.86
N LEU A 149 -10.75 -13.23 -3.12
CA LEU A 149 -11.96 -12.72 -2.44
C LEU A 149 -11.99 -13.06 -0.93
N SER A 150 -11.27 -14.10 -0.50
CA SER A 150 -11.13 -14.45 0.91
C SER A 150 -10.21 -13.47 1.66
N THR A 151 -9.15 -13.00 1.01
CA THR A 151 -8.19 -12.04 1.57
C THR A 151 -8.61 -10.58 1.35
N HIS A 152 -9.49 -10.33 0.37
CA HIS A 152 -10.00 -9.04 -0.03
C HIS A 152 -11.54 -8.97 0.08
N PRO A 153 -12.08 -8.88 1.31
CA PRO A 153 -13.53 -8.87 1.50
C PRO A 153 -14.16 -7.64 0.84
N ALA A 154 -15.31 -7.85 0.18
CA ALA A 154 -16.01 -6.76 -0.49
C ALA A 154 -16.62 -5.79 0.54
N PRO A 155 -16.44 -4.46 0.39
CA PRO A 155 -17.34 -3.50 1.00
C PRO A 155 -18.75 -3.62 0.38
N GLU A 156 -19.77 -3.12 1.10
CA GLU A 156 -21.12 -3.03 0.55
C GLU A 156 -21.10 -2.21 -0.74
N HIS A 157 -21.83 -2.66 -1.76
CA HIS A 157 -21.89 -1.98 -3.06
C HIS A 157 -20.52 -1.77 -3.74
N ARG A 158 -19.57 -2.71 -3.57
CA ARG A 158 -18.23 -2.62 -4.19
C ARG A 158 -18.34 -2.46 -5.71
N LYS A 159 -19.24 -3.19 -6.37
CA LYS A 159 -19.41 -3.12 -7.83
C LYS A 159 -19.79 -1.71 -8.30
N GLU A 160 -20.75 -1.08 -7.64
CA GLU A 160 -21.20 0.28 -7.91
C GLU A 160 -20.08 1.30 -7.64
N THR A 161 -19.28 1.06 -6.60
CA THR A 161 -18.11 1.87 -6.28
C THR A 161 -17.05 1.77 -7.36
N LEU A 162 -16.71 0.56 -7.80
CA LEU A 162 -15.76 0.31 -8.90
C LEU A 162 -16.24 0.94 -10.21
N GLN A 163 -17.55 0.90 -10.50
CA GLN A 163 -18.13 1.58 -11.66
C GLN A 163 -17.95 3.10 -11.58
N ALA A 164 -18.23 3.71 -10.43
CA ALA A 164 -18.07 5.14 -10.23
C ALA A 164 -16.60 5.58 -10.31
N LEU A 165 -15.68 4.80 -9.72
CA LEU A 165 -14.25 5.04 -9.83
C LEU A 165 -13.74 4.89 -11.26
N GLY A 166 -14.19 3.85 -11.96
CA GLY A 166 -13.87 3.61 -13.36
C GLY A 166 -14.21 4.82 -14.23
N ALA A 167 -15.45 5.32 -14.11
CA ALA A 167 -15.91 6.51 -14.80
C ALA A 167 -15.08 7.77 -14.44
N ARG A 168 -14.73 7.92 -13.16
CA ARG A 168 -13.91 9.05 -12.68
C ARG A 168 -12.48 9.01 -13.24
N MET A 169 -11.90 7.83 -13.42
CA MET A 169 -10.52 7.66 -13.90
C MET A 169 -10.41 7.58 -15.44
N GLN A 170 -11.54 7.49 -16.15
CA GLN A 170 -11.56 7.45 -17.61
C GLN A 170 -10.74 8.56 -18.29
N PRO A 171 -10.77 9.84 -17.86
CA PRO A 171 -9.96 10.88 -18.47
C PRO A 171 -8.45 10.64 -18.32
N LEU A 172 -8.00 10.05 -17.20
CA LEU A 172 -6.60 9.72 -16.97
C LEU A 172 -6.14 8.61 -17.91
N TYR A 173 -6.96 7.59 -18.10
CA TYR A 173 -6.72 6.51 -19.05
C TYR A 173 -6.62 7.02 -20.49
N LEU A 174 -7.57 7.86 -20.93
CA LEU A 174 -7.56 8.44 -22.27
C LEU A 174 -6.32 9.33 -22.48
N ALA A 175 -5.91 10.10 -21.48
CA ALA A 175 -4.69 10.88 -21.51
C ALA A 175 -3.44 9.99 -21.63
N ALA A 176 -3.38 8.88 -20.88
CA ALA A 176 -2.27 7.93 -20.94
C ALA A 176 -2.18 7.21 -22.29
N LYS A 177 -3.32 6.81 -22.89
CA LYS A 177 -3.39 6.19 -24.22
C LYS A 177 -3.01 7.13 -25.37
N SER A 178 -3.30 8.42 -25.22
CA SER A 178 -3.03 9.45 -26.24
C SER A 178 -1.61 10.02 -26.13
N ALA A 179 -0.95 9.85 -24.99
CA ALA A 179 0.50 10.00 -24.92
C ALA A 179 1.15 8.96 -25.85
N LYS A 180 2.12 9.38 -26.67
CA LYS A 180 2.97 8.43 -27.41
C LYS A 180 3.51 7.42 -26.39
N PRO A 181 3.50 6.10 -26.66
CA PRO A 181 4.04 5.12 -25.74
C PRO A 181 5.45 5.58 -25.35
N GLY A 182 5.62 6.07 -24.12
CA GLY A 182 6.94 6.15 -23.54
C GLY A 182 7.44 4.72 -23.52
N ASP A 183 8.58 4.46 -24.15
CA ASP A 183 9.16 3.13 -24.36
C ASP A 183 8.74 2.17 -23.24
N ALA A 184 7.83 1.25 -23.54
CA ALA A 184 7.37 0.29 -22.55
C ALA A 184 8.62 -0.38 -21.97
N PRO A 185 8.79 -0.44 -20.64
CA PRO A 185 10.00 -0.99 -20.05
C PRO A 185 10.21 -2.39 -20.61
N SER A 186 11.30 -2.57 -21.36
CA SER A 186 11.70 -3.88 -21.85
C SER A 186 11.88 -4.80 -20.63
N PHE A 187 11.22 -5.96 -20.65
CA PHE A 187 11.37 -6.97 -19.61
C PHE A 187 12.87 -7.31 -19.47
N LEU A 188 13.50 -6.85 -18.40
CA LEU A 188 14.88 -7.21 -18.09
C LEU A 188 14.88 -8.65 -17.56
N SER A 189 15.80 -9.47 -18.06
CA SER A 189 16.01 -10.80 -17.49
C SER A 189 16.51 -10.68 -16.05
N SER A 190 16.37 -11.74 -15.26
CA SER A 190 16.83 -11.80 -13.86
C SER A 190 18.33 -11.50 -13.67
N LYS A 191 19.11 -11.49 -14.76
CA LYS A 191 20.53 -11.10 -14.78
C LYS A 191 20.77 -9.60 -15.00
N GLU A 192 19.79 -8.86 -15.52
CA GLU A 192 19.94 -7.47 -15.99
C GLU A 192 19.26 -6.45 -15.04
N ALA A 193 18.48 -6.92 -14.06
CA ALA A 193 17.79 -6.09 -13.08
C ALA A 193 18.74 -5.48 -12.02
N VAL A 194 19.62 -4.57 -12.45
CA VAL A 194 20.39 -3.73 -11.54
C VAL A 194 20.25 -2.27 -11.97
N ASN A 195 19.12 -1.67 -11.56
CA ASN A 195 18.85 -0.22 -11.56
C ASN A 195 18.91 0.49 -12.92
N GLU A 196 17.81 1.11 -13.34
CA GLU A 196 17.93 2.32 -14.18
C GLU A 196 17.26 3.54 -13.54
N ARG A 197 18.16 4.40 -13.05
CA ARG A 197 18.28 5.82 -13.38
C ARG A 197 17.04 6.48 -13.99
N VAL A 198 16.49 7.46 -13.25
CA VAL A 198 15.58 8.47 -13.80
C VAL A 198 16.31 9.22 -14.91
N VAL A 199 15.81 9.10 -16.15
CA VAL A 199 16.22 9.96 -17.26
C VAL A 199 15.42 11.25 -17.15
N THR A 200 16.03 12.34 -16.68
CA THR A 200 15.55 13.68 -16.99
C THR A 200 16.11 14.07 -18.35
N ARG A 201 15.24 14.41 -19.31
CA ARG A 201 15.69 15.03 -20.57
C ARG A 201 16.16 16.47 -20.30
N PRO A 202 17.10 17.01 -21.07
CA PRO A 202 17.39 18.44 -21.05
C PRO A 202 16.12 19.24 -21.37
N GLY A 203 15.61 20.00 -20.40
CA GLY A 203 14.41 20.83 -20.53
C GLY A 203 13.14 20.31 -19.82
N GLU A 204 13.17 19.14 -19.18
CA GLU A 204 12.06 18.69 -18.32
C GLU A 204 12.27 19.11 -16.85
N PRO A 205 11.22 19.57 -16.15
CA PRO A 205 11.33 20.00 -14.77
C PRO A 205 11.71 18.81 -13.87
N THR A 206 12.64 19.05 -12.97
CA THR A 206 12.97 18.16 -11.86
C THR A 206 11.73 17.80 -11.06
N ARG A 207 11.81 16.72 -10.27
CA ARG A 207 10.71 16.28 -9.41
C ARG A 207 10.22 17.39 -8.47
N GLU A 208 11.15 18.18 -7.96
CA GLU A 208 10.88 19.33 -7.09
C GLU A 208 10.18 20.47 -7.86
N GLU A 209 10.59 20.76 -9.10
CA GLU A 209 9.95 21.76 -9.96
C GLU A 209 8.56 21.31 -10.43
N PHE A 210 8.37 20.03 -10.74
CA PHE A 210 7.07 19.46 -11.06
C PHE A 210 6.15 19.54 -9.84
N ALA A 211 6.61 19.12 -8.66
CA ALA A 211 5.85 19.19 -7.41
C ALA A 211 5.42 20.62 -7.06
N ALA A 212 6.28 21.62 -7.27
CA ALA A 212 5.93 23.03 -7.10
C ALA A 212 4.87 23.50 -8.12
N ARG A 213 4.90 22.97 -9.35
CA ARG A 213 3.96 23.32 -10.42
C ARG A 213 2.56 22.76 -10.20
N VAL A 214 2.44 21.51 -9.73
CA VAL A 214 1.15 20.86 -9.47
C VAL A 214 0.56 21.10 -8.08
N ALA A 215 1.30 21.73 -7.16
CA ALA A 215 0.83 22.02 -5.79
C ALA A 215 -0.45 22.88 -5.72
N ASN A 216 -0.75 23.64 -6.77
CA ASN A 216 -1.92 24.53 -6.84
C ASN A 216 -2.97 24.08 -7.88
N GLU A 217 -2.83 22.90 -8.49
CA GLU A 217 -3.81 22.39 -9.45
C GLU A 217 -4.97 21.66 -8.76
N PRO A 218 -6.23 22.11 -8.92
CA PRO A 218 -7.39 21.59 -8.18
C PRO A 218 -7.78 20.15 -8.54
N THR A 219 -7.16 19.56 -9.57
CA THR A 219 -7.38 18.19 -10.05
C THR A 219 -6.26 17.22 -9.65
N THR A 220 -5.20 17.69 -8.98
CA THR A 220 -4.13 16.83 -8.49
C THR A 220 -4.55 16.18 -7.18
N MET A 221 -4.89 14.88 -7.22
CA MET A 221 -5.07 14.10 -6.01
C MET A 221 -3.72 13.91 -5.32
N SER A 222 -3.56 14.58 -4.18
CA SER A 222 -2.47 14.30 -3.25
C SER A 222 -2.94 13.25 -2.23
N PHE A 223 -2.05 12.35 -1.83
CA PHE A 223 -2.33 11.38 -0.76
C PHE A 223 -2.41 12.13 0.57
N LEU A 224 -3.63 12.53 0.92
CA LEU A 224 -3.95 13.25 2.15
C LEU A 224 -4.17 12.22 3.26
N ALA A 225 -3.12 11.97 4.05
CA ALA A 225 -3.32 11.40 5.37
C ALA A 225 -4.02 12.48 6.21
N GLU A 226 -5.32 12.32 6.49
CA GLU A 226 -6.10 13.27 7.28
C GLU A 226 -5.39 13.74 8.57
N PRO A 227 -4.69 12.87 9.34
CA PRO A 227 -3.91 13.31 10.49
C PRO A 227 -2.80 14.30 10.14
N PHE A 228 -2.11 14.10 9.01
CA PHE A 228 -1.04 14.99 8.56
C PHE A 228 -1.58 16.34 8.09
N GLU A 229 -2.77 16.38 7.50
CA GLU A 229 -3.42 17.62 7.08
C GLU A 229 -3.87 18.46 8.28
N LYS A 230 -4.42 17.82 9.32
CA LYS A 230 -4.71 18.49 10.59
C LYS A 230 -3.43 19.04 11.23
N PHE A 231 -2.34 18.27 11.19
CA PHE A 231 -1.04 18.72 11.67
C PHE A 231 -0.50 19.96 10.94
N LYS A 232 -0.56 20.00 9.61
CA LYS A 232 -0.15 21.20 8.85
C LYS A 232 -0.98 22.44 9.17
N ARG A 233 -2.24 22.27 9.59
CA ARG A 233 -3.12 23.37 10.01
C ARG A 233 -2.97 23.74 11.50
N GLY A 234 -2.09 23.06 12.24
CA GLY A 234 -1.95 23.26 13.69
C GLY A 234 -3.07 22.63 14.53
N GLU A 235 -3.91 21.78 13.93
CA GLU A 235 -5.04 21.11 14.58
C GLU A 235 -4.60 19.78 15.24
N THR A 236 -3.53 19.81 16.05
CA THR A 236 -2.94 18.62 16.67
C THR A 236 -3.48 18.40 18.08
N VAL A 237 -4.73 17.95 18.19
CA VAL A 237 -5.33 17.62 19.49
C VAL A 237 -5.10 16.14 19.80
N PHE A 238 -4.42 15.86 20.91
CA PHE A 238 -4.31 14.52 21.47
C PHE A 238 -5.40 14.30 22.52
N ASP A 239 -6.24 13.30 22.31
CA ASP A 239 -7.33 12.92 23.21
C ASP A 239 -7.02 11.67 24.04
N CYS A 240 -5.97 10.93 23.67
CA CYS A 240 -5.70 9.64 24.27
C CYS A 240 -4.73 9.71 25.48
N ARG A 241 -5.16 9.08 26.59
CA ARG A 241 -4.41 9.02 27.87
C ARG A 241 -4.02 7.62 28.34
N ALA A 242 -4.93 6.64 28.30
CA ALA A 242 -4.70 5.30 28.87
C ALA A 242 -4.47 4.22 27.81
N GLN A 243 -5.35 4.13 26.80
CA GLN A 243 -5.34 3.03 25.81
C GLN A 243 -4.12 3.09 24.86
N CYS A 244 -3.58 4.28 24.62
CA CYS A 244 -2.40 4.50 23.77
C CYS A 244 -1.07 4.42 24.54
N ALA A 245 -1.06 4.31 25.87
CA ALA A 245 0.19 4.29 26.66
C ALA A 245 1.10 3.12 26.26
N PHE A 246 0.49 1.98 25.95
CA PHE A 246 1.19 0.80 25.47
C PHE A 246 1.81 1.03 24.07
N SER A 247 1.05 1.60 23.15
CA SER A 247 1.53 1.97 21.81
C SER A 247 2.62 3.03 21.85
N TYR A 248 2.48 4.02 22.74
CA TYR A 248 3.47 5.06 22.99
C TYR A 248 4.81 4.48 23.43
N SER A 249 4.82 3.63 24.46
CA SER A 249 6.06 3.03 24.96
C SER A 249 6.77 2.15 23.91
N ARG A 250 6.01 1.42 23.08
CA ARG A 250 6.56 0.58 22.01
C ARG A 250 7.04 1.35 20.78
N ARG A 251 6.37 2.45 20.40
CA ARG A 251 6.68 3.18 19.15
C ARG A 251 7.63 4.37 19.33
N THR A 252 7.84 4.83 20.56
CA THR A 252 8.81 5.91 20.85
C THR A 252 10.22 5.65 20.29
N PRO A 253 10.78 4.43 20.32
CA PRO A 253 12.08 4.15 19.69
C PRO A 253 12.10 4.40 18.19
N ASP A 254 10.98 4.18 17.50
CA ASP A 254 10.88 4.40 16.05
C ASP A 254 10.76 5.88 15.72
N TRP A 255 10.10 6.67 16.57
CA TRP A 255 10.10 8.14 16.44
C TRP A 255 11.52 8.72 16.49
N LYS A 256 12.36 8.22 17.41
CA LYS A 256 13.77 8.63 17.49
C LYS A 256 14.54 8.28 16.22
N LYS A 257 14.26 7.13 15.60
CA LYS A 257 14.87 6.74 14.31
C LYS A 257 14.40 7.65 13.18
N LEU A 258 13.10 7.94 13.10
CA LEU A 258 12.52 8.84 12.09
C LEU A 258 13.08 10.27 12.24
N HIS A 259 13.18 10.77 13.48
CA HIS A 259 13.81 12.04 13.82
C HIS A 259 15.30 12.06 13.39
N GLY A 260 16.08 11.05 13.79
CA GLY A 260 17.50 10.97 13.42
C GLY A 260 17.74 10.87 11.91
N ARG A 261 16.80 10.28 11.16
CA ARG A 261 16.82 10.19 9.69
C ARG A 261 16.20 11.39 8.99
N LYS A 262 15.69 12.37 9.76
CA LYS A 262 15.00 13.56 9.24
C LYS A 262 13.78 13.24 8.37
N GLN A 263 13.07 12.16 8.69
CA GLN A 263 11.83 11.74 8.01
C GLN A 263 10.62 12.43 8.65
N TRP A 264 10.51 13.75 8.42
CA TRP A 264 9.62 14.62 9.19
C TRP A 264 8.13 14.37 9.00
N ARG A 265 7.69 14.10 7.76
CA ARG A 265 6.29 13.72 7.48
C ARG A 265 5.91 12.44 8.21
N ASP A 266 6.75 11.43 8.12
CA ASP A 266 6.50 10.11 8.72
C ASP A 266 6.58 10.19 10.24
N LEU A 267 7.47 11.04 10.78
CA LEU A 267 7.53 11.36 12.21
C LEU A 267 6.22 11.97 12.69
N ALA A 268 5.69 12.99 11.98
CA ALA A 268 4.43 13.62 12.34
C ALA A 268 3.27 12.62 12.33
N VAL A 269 3.14 11.83 11.26
CA VAL A 269 2.09 10.80 11.15
C VAL A 269 2.22 9.76 12.25
N ALA A 270 3.43 9.23 12.50
CA ALA A 270 3.66 8.19 13.49
C ALA A 270 3.37 8.66 14.92
N VAL A 271 3.57 9.96 15.21
CA VAL A 271 3.24 10.55 16.51
C VAL A 271 1.74 10.77 16.65
N LEU A 272 1.09 11.32 15.61
CA LEU A 272 -0.36 11.60 15.59
C LEU A 272 -1.21 10.32 15.68
N GLN A 273 -0.79 9.25 15.02
CA GLN A 273 -1.48 7.95 15.06
C GLN A 273 -1.47 7.32 16.46
N VAL A 274 -0.43 7.57 17.25
CA VAL A 274 -0.40 7.09 18.64
C VAL A 274 -1.28 7.97 19.52
N GLY A 275 -1.39 9.26 19.23
CA GLY A 275 -2.31 10.19 19.88
C GLY A 275 -2.05 10.39 21.39
N TYR A 276 -0.89 9.97 21.89
CA TYR A 276 -0.59 9.97 23.32
C TYR A 276 -0.20 11.37 23.80
N LEU A 277 -0.91 11.84 24.81
CA LEU A 277 -0.68 13.15 25.41
C LEU A 277 0.56 13.13 26.33
N GLY A 278 1.70 13.52 25.79
CA GLY A 278 2.95 13.63 26.55
C GLY A 278 3.98 14.54 25.87
N ASP A 279 4.91 15.09 26.65
CA ASP A 279 5.88 16.09 26.20
C ASP A 279 6.71 15.64 25.00
N LEU A 280 7.07 14.35 24.94
CA LEU A 280 7.83 13.81 23.82
C LEU A 280 7.02 13.78 22.53
N SER A 281 5.71 13.51 22.58
CA SER A 281 4.84 13.56 21.41
C SER A 281 4.80 14.98 20.85
N TYR A 282 4.60 15.98 21.71
CA TYR A 282 4.61 17.38 21.30
C TYR A 282 5.98 17.83 20.79
N PHE A 283 7.07 17.42 21.45
CA PHE A 283 8.44 17.70 21.01
C PHE A 283 8.72 17.13 19.61
N MET A 284 8.34 15.88 19.36
CA MET A 284 8.54 15.23 18.07
C MET A 284 7.69 15.87 16.97
N LEU A 285 6.47 16.31 17.28
CA LEU A 285 5.65 17.09 16.34
C LEU A 285 6.25 18.46 16.04
N ALA A 286 6.79 19.16 17.05
CA ALA A 286 7.45 20.44 16.85
C ALA A 286 8.71 20.30 15.99
N GLU A 287 9.53 19.28 16.23
CA GLU A 287 10.70 18.96 15.41
C GLU A 287 10.31 18.57 13.98
N ALA A 288 9.23 17.80 13.82
CA ALA A 288 8.68 17.50 12.51
C ALA A 288 8.19 18.77 11.78
N ALA A 289 7.49 19.68 12.47
CA ALA A 289 7.00 20.93 11.89
C ALA A 289 8.17 21.80 11.43
N ARG A 290 9.16 21.98 12.30
CA ARG A 290 10.41 22.69 11.99
C ARG A 290 11.14 22.07 10.80
N GLY A 291 11.23 20.75 10.75
CA GLY A 291 11.86 20.01 9.65
C GLY A 291 11.12 20.12 8.33
N LEU A 292 9.80 20.38 8.37
CA LEU A 292 8.94 20.58 7.20
C LEU A 292 8.79 22.06 6.79
N GLY A 293 9.27 23.00 7.61
CA GLY A 293 9.12 24.44 7.36
C GLY A 293 7.70 24.95 7.57
N LEU A 294 6.95 24.33 8.49
CA LEU A 294 5.60 24.72 8.90
C LEU A 294 5.63 25.66 10.10
#